data_AF-A0A410MAJ3-F1
#
_entry.id   AF-A0A410MAJ3-F1
#
_cell.length_a   1.000
_cell.length_b   1.000
_cell.length_c   1.000
_cell.angle_alpha   90.00
_cell.angle_beta   90.00
_cell.angle_gamma   90.00
#
_symmetry.space_group_name_H-M   'P 1'
#
loop_
_entity.id
_entity.type
_entity.pdbx_description
1 polymer ?
#
loop_
_entity_poly.entity_id
_entity_poly.type
_entity_poly.pdbx_seq_one_letter_code
_entity_poly.pdbx_strand_id
1 'polypeptide(L)'
;MRIVSICPSNTEIIAYLDRVHLLVGVDNYSDYPPQVERLPKLGPDLSIDIEKVAELQPDLVLASLSVPGMEKNIEGLDEYGLPYIILNPNSIYEISEDIRRVGKAIGIEAEANSKAHTFILEIEKFKARAEQSGDKPSLYWEWWPKPVFTPGGLNWLTEISELAGAYNIFRDENTASFQTDWEDVKRRDPDHICMVWVGVKEEKMNTDLIRKRPGWDELTAVKQDRIHVLEESLFCRPSPRLLVGLRKIEEIIRNEKGNPS
;
A
#
# COMPACT_ATOMS: atom_id res chain seq x y z
N MET A 1 22.80 -12.04 11.09
CA MET A 1 22.38 -11.66 9.73
C MET A 1 22.18 -10.16 9.69
N ARG A 2 22.67 -9.48 8.66
CA ARG A 2 22.57 -8.05 8.41
C ARG A 2 21.71 -7.85 7.17
N ILE A 3 20.58 -7.15 7.31
CA ILE A 3 19.63 -6.96 6.23
C ILE A 3 19.54 -5.47 5.90
N VAL A 4 19.56 -5.15 4.62
CA VAL A 4 19.19 -3.83 4.12
C VAL A 4 17.84 -3.94 3.42
N SER A 5 16.93 -3.01 3.70
CA SER A 5 15.63 -2.94 3.03
C SER A 5 15.51 -1.65 2.24
N ILE A 6 15.38 -1.73 0.92
CA ILE A 6 15.38 -0.55 0.04
C ILE A 6 13.98 -0.18 -0.46
N CYS A 7 12.93 -0.61 0.25
CA CYS A 7 11.54 -0.26 -0.03
C CYS A 7 10.70 -0.31 1.27
N PRO A 8 9.75 0.62 1.48
CA PRO A 8 8.92 0.64 2.68
C PRO A 8 8.14 -0.67 2.93
N SER A 9 7.52 -1.25 1.89
CA SER A 9 6.77 -2.50 2.03
C SER A 9 7.65 -3.67 2.51
N ASN A 10 8.90 -3.74 2.05
CA ASN A 10 9.88 -4.73 2.47
C ASN A 10 10.26 -4.57 3.94
N THR A 11 10.44 -3.32 4.39
CA THR A 11 10.73 -3.00 5.80
C THR A 11 9.57 -3.43 6.70
N GLU A 12 8.34 -3.20 6.24
CA GLU A 12 7.12 -3.60 6.94
C GLU A 12 6.94 -5.13 7.00
N ILE A 13 7.41 -5.89 6.01
CA ILE A 13 7.47 -7.36 6.09
C ILE A 13 8.43 -7.82 7.19
N ILE A 14 9.63 -7.24 7.27
CA ILE A 14 10.59 -7.57 8.35
C ILE A 14 10.02 -7.22 9.72
N ALA A 15 9.27 -6.12 9.81
CA ALA A 15 8.54 -5.76 11.01
C ALA A 15 7.44 -6.77 11.36
N TYR A 16 6.65 -7.17 10.38
CA TYR A 16 5.61 -8.19 10.56
C TYR A 16 6.18 -9.54 11.00
N LEU A 17 7.40 -9.87 10.58
CA LEU A 17 8.14 -11.06 11.01
C LEU A 17 8.83 -10.92 12.38
N ASP A 18 8.67 -9.80 13.09
CA ASP A 18 9.36 -9.48 14.35
C ASP A 18 10.90 -9.53 14.24
N ARG A 19 11.45 -9.17 13.07
CA ARG A 19 12.89 -9.24 12.77
C ARG A 19 13.54 -7.89 12.47
N VAL A 20 12.93 -6.79 12.93
CA VAL A 20 13.45 -5.41 12.77
C VAL A 20 14.91 -5.26 13.21
N HIS A 21 15.33 -6.00 14.24
CA HIS A 21 16.70 -5.97 14.76
C HIS A 21 17.77 -6.49 13.77
N LEU A 22 17.35 -7.17 12.69
CA LEU A 22 18.26 -7.59 11.61
C LEU A 22 18.55 -6.46 10.62
N LEU A 23 17.72 -5.40 10.60
CA LEU A 23 17.90 -4.27 9.69
C LEU A 23 19.10 -3.43 10.10
N VAL A 24 19.98 -3.15 9.14
CA VAL A 24 21.16 -2.30 9.32
C VAL A 24 21.12 -1.03 8.47
N GLY A 25 20.14 -0.89 7.58
CA GLY A 25 19.91 0.28 6.75
C GLY A 25 18.57 0.18 6.00
N VAL A 26 17.97 1.33 5.72
CA VAL A 26 16.69 1.41 5.02
C VAL A 26 16.66 2.53 3.98
N ASP A 27 15.70 2.51 3.06
CA ASP A 27 15.42 3.65 2.18
C ASP A 27 14.87 4.87 2.95
N ASN A 28 14.80 6.01 2.26
CA ASN A 28 14.36 7.29 2.84
C ASN A 28 12.90 7.29 3.33
N TYR A 29 12.04 6.47 2.74
CA TYR A 29 10.60 6.47 2.98
C TYR A 29 10.15 5.38 3.95
N SER A 30 11.02 4.42 4.30
CA SER A 30 10.78 3.48 5.38
C SER A 30 10.67 4.18 6.74
N ASP A 31 9.46 4.25 7.28
CA ASP A 31 9.09 4.99 8.50
C ASP A 31 8.43 4.10 9.58
N TYR A 32 8.09 2.85 9.26
CA TYR A 32 7.46 1.90 10.17
C TYR A 32 8.27 0.61 10.32
N PRO A 33 8.39 0.08 11.54
CA PRO A 33 7.98 0.68 12.83
C PRO A 33 8.94 1.81 13.24
N PRO A 34 8.55 2.72 14.15
CA PRO A 34 9.30 3.96 14.41
C PRO A 34 10.80 3.80 14.72
N GLN A 35 11.22 2.65 15.25
CA GLN A 35 12.65 2.38 15.47
C GLN A 35 13.49 2.35 14.18
N VAL A 36 12.92 2.10 12.99
CA VAL A 36 13.66 2.06 11.73
C VAL A 36 14.10 3.44 11.25
N GLU A 37 13.50 4.51 11.77
CA GLU A 37 13.91 5.89 11.46
C GLU A 37 15.33 6.20 11.94
N ARG A 38 15.84 5.44 12.91
CA ARG A 38 17.20 5.60 13.45
C ARG A 38 18.26 4.91 12.60
N LEU A 39 17.85 4.08 11.64
CA LEU A 39 18.77 3.36 10.77
C LEU A 39 19.34 4.29 9.68
N PRO A 40 20.55 3.99 9.17
CA PRO A 40 21.10 4.67 8.01
C PRO A 40 20.10 4.75 6.86
N LYS A 41 19.94 5.95 6.31
CA LYS A 41 19.09 6.23 5.15
C LYS A 41 19.91 6.15 3.88
N LEU A 42 19.49 5.26 2.98
CA LEU A 42 20.29 4.83 1.82
C LEU A 42 19.88 5.53 0.53
N GLY A 43 18.96 6.50 0.57
CA GLY A 43 18.48 7.20 -0.60
C GLY A 43 16.98 6.94 -0.86
N PRO A 44 16.38 7.72 -1.77
CA PRO A 44 15.01 7.48 -2.20
C PRO A 44 14.91 6.19 -3.04
N ASP A 45 13.69 5.67 -3.16
CA ASP A 45 13.31 4.51 -3.95
C ASP A 45 13.97 4.40 -5.34
N LEU A 46 14.04 5.50 -6.09
CA LEU A 46 14.65 5.57 -7.41
C LEU A 46 16.08 6.10 -7.36
N SER A 47 16.79 6.13 -6.25
CA SER A 47 18.20 6.59 -6.22
C SER A 47 18.92 6.05 -4.99
N ILE A 48 18.84 4.73 -4.80
CA ILE A 48 19.54 4.07 -3.71
C ILE A 48 21.06 4.21 -3.95
N ASP A 49 21.74 4.65 -2.91
CA ASP A 49 23.19 4.76 -2.83
C ASP A 49 23.78 3.38 -2.55
N ILE A 50 24.11 2.66 -3.62
CA ILE A 50 24.60 1.28 -3.56
C ILE A 50 25.97 1.18 -2.87
N GLU A 51 26.80 2.22 -2.96
CA GLU A 51 28.07 2.30 -2.22
C GLU A 51 27.79 2.25 -0.71
N LYS A 52 26.86 3.09 -0.21
CA LYS A 52 26.43 3.03 1.20
C LYS A 52 25.80 1.70 1.56
N VAL A 53 25.06 1.06 0.66
CA VAL A 53 24.54 -0.30 0.90
C VAL A 53 25.69 -1.27 1.12
N ALA A 54 26.72 -1.24 0.26
CA ALA A 54 27.87 -2.13 0.35
C ALA A 54 28.71 -1.89 1.61
N GLU A 55 28.88 -0.64 2.04
CA GLU A 55 29.54 -0.27 3.31
C GLU A 55 28.88 -0.92 4.53
N LEU A 56 27.57 -1.14 4.48
CA LEU A 56 26.84 -1.84 5.54
C LEU A 56 27.05 -3.36 5.51
N GLN A 57 27.77 -3.92 4.54
CA GLN A 57 28.06 -5.35 4.44
C GLN A 57 26.82 -6.24 4.69
N PRO A 58 25.73 -6.07 3.92
CA PRO A 58 24.52 -6.85 4.12
C PRO A 58 24.74 -8.32 3.71
N ASP A 59 24.17 -9.22 4.50
CA ASP A 59 24.01 -10.63 4.12
C ASP A 59 22.85 -10.81 3.11
N LEU A 60 21.92 -9.85 3.07
CA LEU A 60 20.77 -9.83 2.18
C LEU A 60 20.24 -8.40 1.99
N VAL A 61 19.91 -8.03 0.75
CA VAL A 61 19.14 -6.84 0.42
C VAL A 61 17.71 -7.24 0.01
N LEU A 62 16.71 -6.62 0.62
CA LEU A 62 15.32 -6.72 0.19
C LEU A 62 15.04 -5.61 -0.81
N ALA A 63 15.09 -5.95 -2.10
CA ALA A 63 14.78 -5.06 -3.21
C ALA A 63 13.32 -5.16 -3.64
N SER A 64 12.83 -4.18 -4.40
CA SER A 64 11.46 -4.17 -4.92
C SER A 64 11.42 -3.74 -6.38
N LEU A 65 10.37 -4.18 -7.09
CA LEU A 65 9.99 -3.69 -8.43
C LEU A 65 8.54 -3.18 -8.44
N SER A 66 8.03 -2.77 -7.27
CA SER A 66 6.66 -2.26 -7.13
C SER A 66 6.46 -0.87 -7.76
N VAL A 67 7.56 -0.14 -8.01
CA VAL A 67 7.54 1.18 -8.68
C VAL A 67 8.40 1.11 -9.94
N PRO A 68 7.90 1.62 -11.09
CA PRO A 68 8.70 1.70 -12.32
C PRO A 68 10.01 2.45 -12.13
N GLY A 69 11.12 1.88 -12.60
CA GLY A 69 12.46 2.48 -12.52
C GLY A 69 13.30 1.99 -11.34
N MET A 70 12.77 1.11 -10.49
CA MET A 70 13.54 0.45 -9.43
C MET A 70 14.54 -0.59 -9.98
N GLU A 71 14.45 -0.97 -11.26
CA GLU A 71 15.34 -1.92 -11.93
C GLU A 71 16.81 -1.50 -11.85
N LYS A 72 17.11 -0.20 -11.90
CA LYS A 72 18.47 0.31 -11.74
C LYS A 72 19.10 0.02 -10.37
N ASN A 73 18.28 -0.14 -9.32
CA ASN A 73 18.80 -0.55 -8.03
C ASN A 73 19.27 -2.01 -8.11
N ILE A 74 18.57 -2.85 -8.90
CA ILE A 74 18.95 -4.25 -9.14
C ILE A 74 20.27 -4.30 -9.91
N GLU A 75 20.38 -3.52 -10.99
CA GLU A 75 21.62 -3.39 -11.76
C GLU A 75 22.81 -3.00 -10.86
N GLY A 76 22.62 -1.99 -10.00
CA GLY A 76 23.65 -1.60 -9.04
C GLY A 76 24.00 -2.69 -8.02
N LEU A 77 23.02 -3.42 -7.49
CA LEU A 77 23.27 -4.55 -6.59
C LEU A 77 24.06 -5.66 -7.27
N ASP A 78 23.76 -5.96 -8.54
CA ASP A 78 24.49 -6.93 -9.35
C ASP A 78 25.96 -6.49 -9.58
N GLU A 79 26.18 -5.21 -9.92
CA GLU A 79 27.53 -4.65 -10.14
C GLU A 79 28.41 -4.73 -8.89
N TYR A 80 27.83 -4.52 -7.70
CA TYR A 80 28.52 -4.62 -6.42
C TYR A 80 28.60 -6.06 -5.86
N GLY A 81 27.98 -7.03 -6.53
CA GLY A 81 27.94 -8.42 -6.10
C GLY A 81 27.20 -8.64 -4.77
N LEU A 82 26.20 -7.80 -4.48
CA LEU A 82 25.44 -7.86 -3.23
C LEU A 82 24.30 -8.88 -3.34
N PRO A 83 24.10 -9.76 -2.35
CA PRO A 83 23.01 -10.72 -2.37
C PRO A 83 21.67 -10.02 -2.16
N TYR A 84 20.67 -10.31 -3.00
CA TYR A 84 19.33 -9.73 -2.87
C TYR A 84 18.20 -10.70 -3.20
N ILE A 85 17.00 -10.35 -2.76
CA ILE A 85 15.75 -10.87 -3.30
C ILE A 85 14.85 -9.71 -3.73
N ILE A 86 14.08 -9.92 -4.79
CA ILE A 86 13.14 -8.95 -5.33
C ILE A 86 11.72 -9.30 -4.90
N LEU A 87 11.03 -8.38 -4.25
CA LEU A 87 9.61 -8.49 -3.91
C LEU A 87 8.78 -7.56 -4.81
N ASN A 88 7.68 -8.07 -5.36
CA ASN A 88 6.80 -7.29 -6.25
C ASN A 88 5.34 -7.77 -6.14
N PRO A 89 4.72 -7.68 -4.97
CA PRO A 89 3.37 -8.18 -4.77
C PRO A 89 2.34 -7.22 -5.38
N ASN A 90 1.42 -7.77 -6.17
CA ASN A 90 0.30 -7.05 -6.79
C ASN A 90 -1.05 -7.40 -6.17
N SER A 91 -1.08 -8.34 -5.21
CA SER A 91 -2.28 -8.76 -4.48
C SER A 91 -1.97 -9.04 -3.01
N ILE A 92 -3.02 -9.08 -2.20
CA ILE A 92 -2.91 -9.44 -0.77
C ILE A 92 -2.38 -10.87 -0.60
N TYR A 93 -2.76 -11.77 -1.50
CA TYR A 93 -2.23 -13.13 -1.49
C TYR A 93 -0.71 -13.14 -1.75
N GLU A 94 -0.23 -12.37 -2.72
CA GLU A 94 1.21 -12.26 -3.02
C GLU A 94 2.01 -11.65 -1.86
N ILE A 95 1.43 -10.72 -1.10
CA ILE A 95 2.05 -10.22 0.15
C ILE A 95 2.30 -11.38 1.13
N SER A 96 1.36 -12.34 1.22
CA SER A 96 1.54 -13.51 2.09
C SER A 96 2.68 -14.42 1.62
N GLU A 97 2.89 -14.53 0.31
CA GLU A 97 4.00 -15.28 -0.27
C GLU A 97 5.34 -14.56 -0.06
N ASP A 98 5.35 -13.24 -0.10
CA ASP A 98 6.53 -12.45 0.25
C ASP A 98 6.92 -12.61 1.72
N ILE A 99 5.96 -12.69 2.65
CA ILE A 99 6.22 -13.03 4.06
C ILE A 99 6.93 -14.38 4.16
N ARG A 100 6.46 -15.41 3.44
CA ARG A 100 7.10 -16.73 3.41
C ARG A 100 8.50 -16.67 2.81
N ARG A 101 8.65 -15.98 1.67
CA ARG A 101 9.91 -15.87 0.94
C ARG A 101 10.99 -15.17 1.76
N VAL A 102 10.66 -14.04 2.38
CA VAL A 102 11.56 -13.33 3.30
C VAL A 102 11.88 -14.21 4.51
N GLY A 103 10.88 -14.85 5.10
CA GLY A 103 11.06 -15.76 6.22
C GLY A 103 12.02 -16.91 5.95
N LYS A 104 11.91 -17.54 4.78
CA LYS A 104 12.83 -18.57 4.30
C LYS A 104 14.24 -18.01 4.12
N ALA A 105 14.37 -16.85 3.48
CA ALA A 105 15.66 -16.22 3.22
C ALA A 105 16.42 -15.86 4.52
N ILE A 106 15.70 -15.54 5.60
CA ILE A 106 16.29 -15.18 6.90
C ILE A 106 16.31 -16.33 7.92
N GLY A 107 15.96 -17.55 7.49
CA GLY A 107 16.09 -18.77 8.30
C GLY A 107 14.99 -19.02 9.34
N ILE A 108 13.80 -18.43 9.16
CA ILE A 108 12.64 -18.57 10.08
C ILE A 108 11.40 -19.14 9.37
N GLU A 109 11.60 -20.01 8.39
CA GLU A 109 10.55 -20.52 7.49
C GLU A 109 9.28 -20.99 8.21
N ALA A 110 9.40 -21.75 9.31
CA ALA A 110 8.26 -22.23 10.07
C ALA A 110 7.41 -21.08 10.68
N GLU A 111 8.08 -20.09 11.29
CA GLU A 111 7.40 -18.92 11.89
C GLU A 111 6.76 -18.05 10.82
N ALA A 112 7.47 -17.79 9.72
CA ALA A 112 6.94 -17.03 8.60
C ALA A 112 5.74 -17.72 7.96
N ASN A 113 5.78 -19.06 7.83
CA ASN A 113 4.66 -19.83 7.32
C ASN A 113 3.42 -19.72 8.21
N SER A 114 3.62 -19.73 9.54
CA SER A 114 2.55 -19.51 10.51
C SER A 114 1.98 -18.09 10.40
N LYS A 115 2.83 -17.05 10.37
CA LYS A 115 2.41 -15.65 10.25
C LYS A 115 1.69 -15.34 8.94
N ALA A 116 2.15 -15.92 7.83
CA ALA A 116 1.48 -15.81 6.53
C ALA A 116 0.11 -16.52 6.55
N HIS A 117 0.01 -17.68 7.21
CA HIS A 117 -1.27 -18.37 7.37
C HIS A 117 -2.25 -17.54 8.22
N THR A 118 -1.81 -16.97 9.34
CA THR A 118 -2.63 -16.06 10.16
C THR A 118 -3.08 -14.84 9.37
N PHE A 119 -2.20 -14.26 8.55
CA PHE A 119 -2.55 -13.14 7.66
C PHE A 119 -3.70 -13.51 6.73
N ILE A 120 -3.61 -14.63 6.02
CA ILE A 120 -4.67 -15.11 5.14
C ILE A 120 -5.97 -15.42 5.89
N LEU A 121 -5.91 -16.03 7.08
CA LEU A 121 -7.10 -16.28 7.89
C LEU A 121 -7.82 -14.98 8.29
N GLU A 122 -7.09 -13.90 8.55
CA GLU A 122 -7.71 -12.60 8.78
C GLU A 122 -8.41 -12.08 7.52
N ILE A 123 -7.79 -12.19 6.35
CA ILE A 123 -8.38 -11.79 5.06
C ILE A 123 -9.67 -12.56 4.75
N GLU A 124 -9.69 -13.88 4.97
CA GLU A 124 -10.89 -14.69 4.78
C GLU A 124 -12.04 -14.26 5.71
N LYS A 125 -11.75 -13.77 6.91
CA LYS A 125 -12.78 -13.19 7.78
C LYS A 125 -13.38 -11.91 7.20
N PHE A 126 -12.58 -11.05 6.55
CA PHE A 126 -13.10 -9.86 5.86
C PHE A 126 -13.97 -10.26 4.69
N LYS A 127 -13.47 -11.18 3.85
CA LYS A 127 -14.22 -11.71 2.70
C LYS A 127 -15.59 -12.27 3.10
N ALA A 128 -15.63 -13.12 4.13
CA ALA A 128 -16.89 -13.69 4.63
C ALA A 128 -17.88 -12.62 5.12
N ARG A 129 -17.41 -11.51 5.70
CA ARG A 129 -18.27 -10.38 6.09
C ARG A 129 -18.71 -9.55 4.89
N ALA A 130 -17.82 -9.30 3.94
CA ALA A 130 -18.13 -8.58 2.70
C ALA A 130 -19.20 -9.31 1.87
N GLU A 131 -19.16 -10.64 1.82
CA GLU A 131 -20.18 -11.48 1.16
C GLU A 131 -21.56 -11.39 1.81
N GLN A 132 -21.62 -11.09 3.11
CA GLN A 132 -22.87 -10.88 3.85
C GLN A 132 -23.39 -9.43 3.75
N SER A 133 -22.60 -8.51 3.19
CA SER A 133 -22.99 -7.12 3.02
C SER A 133 -23.97 -6.98 1.85
N GLY A 134 -25.22 -6.59 2.15
CA GLY A 134 -26.26 -6.42 1.13
C GLY A 134 -26.05 -5.19 0.24
N ASP A 135 -25.58 -4.09 0.82
CA ASP A 135 -25.26 -2.86 0.08
C ASP A 135 -23.74 -2.69 -0.02
N LYS A 136 -23.26 -2.36 -1.23
CA LYS A 136 -21.85 -2.25 -1.60
C LYS A 136 -21.59 -0.83 -2.12
N PRO A 137 -21.19 0.11 -1.25
CA PRO A 137 -20.92 1.47 -1.68
C PRO A 137 -19.72 1.51 -2.63
N SER A 138 -19.70 2.54 -3.45
CA SER A 138 -18.66 2.78 -4.44
C SER A 138 -17.54 3.67 -3.90
N LEU A 139 -16.29 3.27 -4.10
CA LEU A 139 -15.10 4.00 -3.66
C LEU A 139 -14.37 4.57 -4.88
N TYR A 140 -14.04 5.85 -4.82
CA TYR A 140 -13.03 6.47 -5.66
C TYR A 140 -11.74 6.68 -4.87
N TRP A 141 -10.65 6.07 -5.34
CA TRP A 141 -9.32 6.23 -4.76
C TRP A 141 -8.55 7.29 -5.53
N GLU A 142 -8.46 8.50 -4.97
CA GLU A 142 -7.62 9.54 -5.55
C GLU A 142 -6.16 9.32 -5.14
N TRP A 143 -5.41 8.66 -6.02
CA TRP A 143 -4.01 8.33 -5.79
C TRP A 143 -3.08 9.50 -6.10
N TRP A 144 -3.45 10.31 -7.10
CA TRP A 144 -2.81 11.59 -7.39
C TRP A 144 -3.83 12.56 -8.02
N PRO A 145 -3.85 13.85 -7.65
CA PRO A 145 -4.90 14.77 -8.09
C PRO A 145 -4.64 15.41 -9.46
N LYS A 146 -3.39 15.53 -9.92
CA LYS A 146 -3.06 16.12 -11.23
C LYS A 146 -1.66 15.74 -11.75
N PRO A 147 -1.54 15.06 -12.92
CA PRO A 147 -2.64 14.41 -13.65
C PRO A 147 -3.37 13.39 -12.76
N VAL A 148 -4.64 13.10 -13.03
CA VAL A 148 -5.46 12.27 -12.13
C VAL A 148 -5.06 10.82 -12.29
N PHE A 149 -4.55 10.22 -11.21
CA PHE A 149 -4.26 8.79 -11.15
C PHE A 149 -5.15 8.10 -10.11
N THR A 150 -5.61 6.91 -10.44
CA THR A 150 -6.44 6.03 -9.60
C THR A 150 -6.02 4.58 -9.80
N PRO A 151 -6.11 3.72 -8.78
CA PRO A 151 -5.98 2.27 -8.97
C PRO A 151 -7.05 1.73 -9.93
N GLY A 152 -6.64 0.89 -10.87
CA GLY A 152 -7.55 0.10 -11.72
C GLY A 152 -7.83 -1.29 -11.15
N GLY A 153 -8.44 -2.16 -11.94
CA GLY A 153 -8.87 -3.51 -11.55
C GLY A 153 -7.75 -4.45 -11.10
N LEU A 154 -6.53 -4.27 -11.59
CA LEU A 154 -5.38 -5.11 -11.22
C LEU A 154 -4.63 -4.63 -9.96
N ASN A 155 -5.09 -3.54 -9.33
CA ASN A 155 -4.45 -2.98 -8.14
C ASN A 155 -4.99 -3.60 -6.85
N TRP A 156 -4.13 -3.77 -5.84
CA TRP A 156 -4.52 -4.25 -4.52
C TRP A 156 -5.60 -3.38 -3.85
N LEU A 157 -5.73 -2.08 -4.17
CA LEU A 157 -6.81 -1.23 -3.65
C LEU A 157 -8.20 -1.63 -4.18
N THR A 158 -8.27 -2.26 -5.35
CA THR A 158 -9.51 -2.89 -5.82
C THR A 158 -9.87 -4.08 -4.94
N GLU A 159 -8.90 -4.96 -4.65
CA GLU A 159 -9.08 -6.10 -3.74
C GLU A 159 -9.46 -5.64 -2.31
N ILE A 160 -8.80 -4.60 -1.79
CA ILE A 160 -9.13 -3.98 -0.48
C ILE A 160 -10.56 -3.45 -0.47
N SER A 161 -11.01 -2.81 -1.55
CA SER A 161 -12.39 -2.30 -1.65
C SER A 161 -13.40 -3.45 -1.54
N GLU A 162 -13.16 -4.55 -2.25
CA GLU A 162 -14.03 -5.73 -2.24
C GLU A 162 -14.06 -6.42 -0.88
N LEU A 163 -12.89 -6.61 -0.25
CA LEU A 163 -12.79 -7.18 1.09
C LEU A 163 -13.44 -6.31 2.17
N ALA A 164 -13.51 -5.00 1.96
CA ALA A 164 -14.23 -4.09 2.85
C ALA A 164 -15.76 -4.09 2.64
N GLY A 165 -16.25 -4.86 1.66
CA GLY A 165 -17.68 -4.90 1.31
C GLY A 165 -18.14 -3.75 0.41
N ALA A 166 -17.22 -3.09 -0.30
CA ALA A 166 -17.45 -2.02 -1.25
C ALA A 166 -16.91 -2.39 -2.64
N TYR A 167 -16.85 -1.43 -3.56
CA TYR A 167 -16.16 -1.63 -4.83
C TYR A 167 -15.45 -0.37 -5.34
N ASN A 168 -14.31 -0.54 -6.01
CA ASN A 168 -13.63 0.54 -6.71
C ASN A 168 -14.39 0.93 -7.99
N ILE A 169 -14.69 2.22 -8.19
CA ILE A 169 -15.38 2.70 -9.39
C ILE A 169 -14.59 2.50 -10.68
N PHE A 170 -13.28 2.24 -10.62
CA PHE A 170 -12.39 1.95 -11.76
C PHE A 170 -11.97 0.48 -11.86
N ARG A 171 -12.69 -0.43 -11.19
CA ARG A 171 -12.39 -1.89 -11.21
C ARG A 171 -12.43 -2.52 -12.62
N ASP A 172 -13.10 -1.89 -13.57
CA ASP A 172 -13.25 -2.31 -14.96
C ASP A 172 -12.04 -1.95 -15.84
N GLU A 173 -11.17 -1.06 -15.37
CA GLU A 173 -9.93 -0.70 -16.07
C GLU A 173 -8.86 -1.75 -15.79
N ASN A 174 -8.48 -2.55 -16.80
CA ASN A 174 -7.55 -3.68 -16.66
C ASN A 174 -6.07 -3.25 -16.55
N THR A 175 -5.76 -2.36 -15.59
CA THR A 175 -4.43 -1.84 -15.28
C THR A 175 -4.26 -1.70 -13.76
N ALA A 176 -3.01 -1.66 -13.29
CA ALA A 176 -2.73 -1.41 -11.87
C ALA A 176 -2.78 0.09 -11.52
N SER A 177 -2.46 0.96 -12.48
CA SER A 177 -2.55 2.41 -12.35
C SER A 177 -3.22 2.97 -13.61
N PHE A 178 -4.33 3.67 -13.41
CA PHE A 178 -5.13 4.23 -14.48
C PHE A 178 -5.07 5.76 -14.43
N GLN A 179 -4.72 6.38 -15.55
CA GLN A 179 -4.80 7.83 -15.71
C GLN A 179 -6.20 8.20 -16.21
N THR A 180 -6.92 9.00 -15.44
CA THR A 180 -8.27 9.47 -15.75
C THR A 180 -8.33 11.01 -15.68
N ASP A 181 -9.53 11.57 -15.61
CA ASP A 181 -9.79 12.98 -15.36
C ASP A 181 -10.96 13.17 -14.38
N TRP A 182 -11.14 14.41 -13.93
CA TRP A 182 -12.20 14.74 -12.96
C TRP A 182 -13.62 14.61 -13.53
N GLU A 183 -13.81 14.65 -14.86
CA GLU A 183 -15.13 14.51 -15.47
C GLU A 183 -15.57 13.05 -15.53
N ASP A 184 -14.65 12.10 -15.77
CA ASP A 184 -14.92 10.67 -15.66
C ASP A 184 -15.25 10.26 -14.23
N VAL A 185 -14.47 10.71 -13.24
CA VAL A 185 -14.79 10.49 -11.81
C VAL A 185 -16.17 11.04 -11.48
N LYS A 186 -16.48 12.27 -11.94
CA LYS A 186 -17.78 12.89 -11.71
C LYS A 186 -18.92 12.11 -12.35
N ARG A 187 -18.74 11.61 -13.57
CA ARG A 187 -19.73 10.78 -14.27
C ARG A 187 -20.00 9.45 -13.54
N ARG A 188 -18.97 8.88 -12.90
CA ARG A 188 -19.09 7.64 -12.12
C ARG A 188 -19.73 7.85 -10.73
N ASP A 189 -19.85 9.10 -10.27
CA ASP A 189 -20.50 9.54 -9.02
C ASP A 189 -20.27 8.62 -7.81
N PRO A 190 -19.03 8.56 -7.27
CA PRO A 190 -18.72 7.66 -6.17
C PRO A 190 -19.44 8.06 -4.87
N ASP A 191 -19.78 7.05 -4.07
CA ASP A 191 -20.32 7.19 -2.73
C ASP A 191 -19.28 7.76 -1.75
N HIS A 192 -18.01 7.35 -1.90
CA HIS A 192 -16.89 7.83 -1.09
C HIS A 192 -15.72 8.27 -1.96
N ILE A 193 -15.08 9.36 -1.54
CA ILE A 193 -13.79 9.80 -2.09
C ILE A 193 -12.70 9.50 -1.06
N CYS A 194 -11.81 8.59 -1.40
CA CYS A 194 -10.64 8.18 -0.63
C CYS A 194 -9.41 8.93 -1.14
N MET A 195 -9.05 10.04 -0.49
CA MET A 195 -7.85 10.81 -0.82
C MET A 195 -6.61 10.13 -0.22
N VAL A 196 -5.74 9.61 -1.08
CA VAL A 196 -4.52 8.89 -0.67
C VAL A 196 -3.35 9.29 -1.58
N TRP A 197 -2.87 10.53 -1.44
CA TRP A 197 -1.84 11.05 -2.33
C TRP A 197 -0.44 10.51 -1.99
N VAL A 198 0.18 9.81 -2.94
CA VAL A 198 1.51 9.20 -2.77
C VAL A 198 2.56 10.24 -2.42
N GLY A 199 3.35 10.00 -1.37
CA GLY A 199 4.44 10.88 -0.98
C GLY A 199 4.00 12.24 -0.41
N VAL A 200 2.71 12.45 -0.19
CA VAL A 200 2.17 13.64 0.47
C VAL A 200 1.67 13.25 1.86
N LYS A 201 2.09 14.01 2.88
CA LYS A 201 1.57 13.84 4.24
C LYS A 201 0.10 14.23 4.31
N GLU A 202 -0.66 13.51 5.11
CA GLU A 202 -2.09 13.65 5.34
C GLU A 202 -2.46 15.08 5.75
N GLU A 203 -1.64 15.70 6.60
CA GLU A 203 -1.80 17.10 7.06
C GLU A 203 -1.82 18.12 5.91
N LYS A 204 -1.23 17.76 4.77
CA LYS A 204 -1.17 18.61 3.56
C LYS A 204 -2.29 18.27 2.56
N MET A 205 -3.04 17.19 2.77
CA MET A 205 -4.18 16.82 1.94
C MET A 205 -5.41 17.58 2.40
N ASN A 206 -5.74 18.67 1.69
CA ASN A 206 -6.90 19.49 2.01
C ASN A 206 -8.14 19.03 1.21
N THR A 207 -9.18 18.57 1.90
CA THR A 207 -10.44 18.14 1.30
C THR A 207 -11.18 19.27 0.56
N ASP A 208 -10.92 20.54 0.89
CA ASP A 208 -11.48 21.68 0.13
C ASP A 208 -11.00 21.72 -1.33
N LEU A 209 -9.86 21.10 -1.63
CA LEU A 209 -9.38 20.98 -3.01
C LEU A 209 -10.31 20.10 -3.85
N ILE A 210 -11.00 19.13 -3.24
CA ILE A 210 -12.06 18.35 -3.86
C ILE A 210 -13.31 19.21 -4.04
N ARG A 211 -13.76 19.88 -2.98
CA ARG A 211 -15.01 20.68 -2.98
C ARG A 211 -14.97 21.87 -3.95
N LYS A 212 -13.77 22.38 -4.26
CA LYS A 212 -13.57 23.50 -5.21
C LYS A 212 -13.50 23.06 -6.68
N ARG A 213 -13.57 21.76 -6.97
CA ARG A 213 -13.56 21.27 -8.36
C ARG A 213 -14.86 21.67 -9.07
N PRO A 214 -14.79 22.20 -10.30
CA PRO A 214 -15.99 22.61 -11.02
C PRO A 214 -17.03 21.49 -11.14
N GLY A 215 -18.26 21.75 -10.66
CA GLY A 215 -19.39 20.82 -10.76
C GLY A 215 -19.29 19.58 -9.88
N TRP A 216 -18.38 19.55 -8.89
CA TRP A 216 -18.28 18.46 -7.91
C TRP A 216 -19.19 18.67 -6.69
N ASP A 217 -19.78 19.85 -6.53
CA ASP A 217 -20.79 20.15 -5.51
C ASP A 217 -22.04 19.27 -5.60
N GLU A 218 -22.28 18.69 -6.78
CA GLU A 218 -23.40 17.78 -7.01
C GLU A 218 -23.10 16.31 -6.67
N LEU A 219 -21.83 15.93 -6.48
CA LEU A 219 -21.44 14.55 -6.24
C LEU A 219 -21.98 14.00 -4.93
N THR A 220 -22.35 12.72 -4.95
CA THR A 220 -22.88 12.00 -3.79
C THR A 220 -21.91 12.07 -2.61
N ALA A 221 -20.63 11.76 -2.82
CA ALA A 221 -19.61 11.86 -1.78
C ALA A 221 -19.43 13.28 -1.23
N VAL A 222 -19.59 14.33 -2.05
CA VAL A 222 -19.41 15.72 -1.61
C VAL A 222 -20.63 16.20 -0.81
N LYS A 223 -21.84 15.92 -1.30
CA LYS A 223 -23.09 16.28 -0.62
C LYS A 223 -23.24 15.65 0.75
N GLN A 224 -22.72 14.43 0.90
CA GLN A 224 -22.82 13.66 2.14
C GLN A 224 -21.56 13.74 3.00
N ASP A 225 -20.62 14.63 2.66
CA ASP A 225 -19.35 14.84 3.36
C ASP A 225 -18.50 13.55 3.53
N ARG A 226 -18.56 12.66 2.54
CA ARG A 226 -17.84 11.38 2.48
C ARG A 226 -16.50 11.51 1.74
N ILE A 227 -15.72 12.52 2.12
CA ILE A 227 -14.34 12.72 1.63
C ILE A 227 -13.38 12.34 2.75
N HIS A 228 -12.59 11.29 2.54
CA HIS A 228 -11.73 10.68 3.53
C HIS A 228 -10.27 10.97 3.19
N VAL A 229 -9.53 11.57 4.12
CA VAL A 229 -8.07 11.65 4.03
C VAL A 229 -7.48 10.38 4.63
N LEU A 230 -6.68 9.67 3.84
CA LEU A 230 -6.15 8.36 4.16
C LEU A 230 -4.63 8.34 4.09
N GLU A 231 -4.03 7.50 4.93
CA GLU A 231 -2.58 7.37 5.07
C GLU A 231 -1.99 6.57 3.92
N GLU A 232 -1.07 7.18 3.16
CA GLU A 232 -0.29 6.48 2.12
C GLU A 232 0.32 5.18 2.66
N SER A 233 0.84 5.22 3.89
CA SER A 233 1.48 4.08 4.54
C SER A 233 0.58 2.86 4.78
N LEU A 234 -0.74 3.03 4.71
CA LEU A 234 -1.71 1.95 4.90
C LEU A 234 -2.35 1.45 3.60
N PHE A 235 -2.16 2.17 2.49
CA PHE A 235 -2.93 1.97 1.27
C PHE A 235 -2.08 1.93 0.00
N CYS A 236 -0.91 2.58 -0.03
CA CYS A 236 -0.05 2.67 -1.21
C CYS A 236 1.20 1.78 -1.13
N ARG A 237 1.34 1.02 -0.05
CA ARG A 237 2.45 0.09 0.17
C ARG A 237 1.88 -1.32 0.20
N PRO A 238 2.23 -2.21 -0.75
CA PRO A 238 1.70 -3.56 -0.75
C PRO A 238 2.43 -4.41 0.31
N SER A 239 2.00 -4.26 1.56
CA SER A 239 2.60 -4.87 2.74
C SER A 239 1.52 -5.44 3.68
N PRO A 240 1.91 -6.17 4.74
CA PRO A 240 0.96 -6.63 5.76
C PRO A 240 0.15 -5.52 6.43
N ARG A 241 0.60 -4.25 6.37
CA ARG A 241 -0.14 -3.11 6.92
C ARG A 241 -1.39 -2.74 6.13
N LEU A 242 -1.56 -3.26 4.90
CA LEU A 242 -2.83 -3.18 4.20
C LEU A 242 -3.99 -3.76 5.03
N LEU A 243 -3.72 -4.72 5.93
CA LEU A 243 -4.75 -5.24 6.85
C LEU A 243 -5.25 -4.19 7.84
N VAL A 244 -4.41 -3.24 8.24
CA VAL A 244 -4.79 -2.10 9.07
C VAL A 244 -5.61 -1.11 8.25
N GLY A 245 -5.18 -0.81 7.02
CA GLY A 245 -5.95 0.00 6.08
C GLY A 245 -7.34 -0.60 5.79
N LEU A 246 -7.41 -1.90 5.58
CA LEU A 246 -8.65 -2.65 5.35
C LEU A 246 -9.64 -2.50 6.52
N ARG A 247 -9.16 -2.64 7.77
CA ARG A 247 -9.98 -2.38 8.98
C ARG A 247 -10.55 -0.96 8.98
N LYS A 248 -9.70 0.04 8.64
CA LYS A 248 -10.10 1.44 8.59
C LYS A 248 -11.18 1.71 7.55
N ILE A 249 -11.06 1.13 6.36
CA ILE A 249 -12.08 1.27 5.30
C ILE A 249 -13.38 0.55 5.66
N GLU A 250 -13.30 -0.66 6.21
CA GLU A 250 -14.48 -1.37 6.70
C GLU A 250 -15.22 -0.54 7.76
N GLU A 251 -14.51 0.11 8.67
CA GLU A 251 -15.10 1.01 9.67
C GLU A 251 -15.77 2.24 9.05
N ILE A 252 -15.11 2.90 8.09
CA ILE A 252 -15.67 4.04 7.33
C ILE A 252 -16.99 3.65 6.66
N ILE A 253 -17.03 2.49 5.98
CA ILE A 253 -18.22 1.98 5.30
C ILE A 253 -19.32 1.58 6.29
N ARG A 254 -18.96 0.97 7.43
CA ARG A 254 -19.95 0.53 8.42
C ARG A 254 -20.59 1.67 9.19
N ASN A 255 -19.83 2.72 9.51
CA ASN A 255 -20.34 3.86 10.27
C ASN A 255 -21.40 4.64 9.48
N GLU A 256 -21.39 4.58 8.14
CA GLU A 256 -22.50 5.08 7.32
C GLU A 256 -23.80 4.33 7.59
N LYS A 257 -23.75 2.99 7.63
CA LYS A 257 -24.94 2.14 7.88
C LYS A 257 -25.53 2.33 9.28
N GLY A 258 -24.77 2.92 10.21
CA GLY A 258 -25.16 3.17 11.60
C GLY A 258 -25.81 4.53 11.88
N ASN A 259 -25.85 5.44 10.90
CA ASN A 259 -26.56 6.72 11.00
C ASN A 259 -27.88 6.66 10.19
N PRO A 260 -28.96 6.06 10.73
CA PRO A 260 -30.27 6.36 10.21
C PRO A 260 -30.60 7.81 10.57
N SER A 261 -30.93 8.60 9.55
CA SER A 261 -31.61 9.90 9.64
C SER A 261 -32.77 9.90 10.63
#